data_AF-A0A3Q8CC04-F1
#
_entry.id   AF-A0A3Q8CC04-F1
#
_cell.length_a   1.000
_cell.length_b   1.000
_cell.length_c   1.000
_cell.angle_alpha   90.00
_cell.angle_beta   90.00
_cell.angle_gamma   90.00
#
_symmetry.space_group_name_H-M   'P 1'
#
loop_
_entity.id
_entity.type
_entity.pdbx_description
1 polymer ?
#
loop_
_entity_poly.entity_id
_entity_poly.type
_entity_poly.pdbx_seq_one_letter_code
_entity_poly.pdbx_strand_id
1 'polypeptide(L)'
;MGFEIARNEDNNTLLTFDEIRKSDDLDNLRYKLLCPTPNCKAHLSYVASIHPYIKTRNESEHSDFCEYKKDEGAKEIIRKKAKEKILVNLGEADVYARLDDLGDDLYPNRVKKPRKKRGKKSNKTDSESGDGVQLIPGENGIDINELSSDKKRFVGPRVPKKTLTEFTAQDKGRIFKIPAKLLSIEKNSDRRYYLKIKSIEGNKKGTLILKEAFFSRNIQNINVFLDFLMNVVNEKKIEVKVAAYGTLINFENRDFEIFKDYGLRFFTENKGVIRKDSLVLFYNYYANKKFN
;
A
#
# COMPACT_ATOMS: atom_id res chain seq x y z
N MET A 1 -12.33 14.31 -15.34
CA MET A 1 -11.88 14.99 -14.12
C MET A 1 -12.45 14.23 -12.92
N GLY A 2 -11.68 14.07 -11.84
CA GLY A 2 -12.14 13.43 -10.60
C GLY A 2 -12.60 14.50 -9.62
N PHE A 3 -13.51 14.17 -8.69
CA PHE A 3 -13.90 15.12 -7.65
C PHE A 3 -12.74 15.28 -6.66
N GLU A 4 -12.39 16.53 -6.33
CA GLU A 4 -11.41 16.87 -5.28
C GLU A 4 -12.08 17.24 -3.95
N ILE A 5 -13.38 17.56 -4.01
CA ILE A 5 -14.24 17.87 -2.87
C ILE A 5 -15.56 17.08 -2.98
N ALA A 6 -16.17 16.76 -1.85
CA ALA A 6 -17.50 16.17 -1.76
C ALA A 6 -18.28 16.76 -0.58
N ARG A 7 -19.61 16.83 -0.68
CA ARG A 7 -20.46 17.27 0.44
C ARG A 7 -20.81 16.06 1.30
N ASN A 8 -20.67 16.15 2.62
CA ASN A 8 -21.14 15.11 3.53
C ASN A 8 -22.65 15.23 3.76
N GLU A 9 -23.36 14.12 3.60
CA GLU A 9 -24.82 14.01 3.74
C GLU A 9 -25.31 14.32 5.15
N ASP A 10 -24.57 13.92 6.19
CA ASP A 10 -25.03 14.06 7.59
C ASP A 10 -25.04 15.51 8.08
N ASN A 11 -24.03 16.30 7.69
CA ASN A 11 -23.76 17.61 8.26
C ASN A 11 -23.67 18.74 7.20
N ASN A 12 -23.88 18.40 5.91
CA ASN A 12 -23.75 19.31 4.77
C ASN A 12 -22.41 20.03 4.62
N THR A 13 -21.36 19.60 5.33
CA THR A 13 -20.02 20.22 5.18
C THR A 13 -19.34 19.74 3.91
N LEU A 14 -18.63 20.65 3.23
CA LEU A 14 -17.73 20.28 2.16
C LEU A 14 -16.46 19.66 2.76
N LEU A 15 -16.13 18.46 2.30
CA LEU A 15 -14.93 17.74 2.67
C LEU A 15 -14.02 17.66 1.44
N THR A 16 -12.78 18.06 1.64
CA THR A 16 -11.68 17.82 0.71
C THR A 16 -11.32 16.34 0.67
N PHE A 17 -10.68 15.92 -0.41
CA PHE A 17 -10.13 14.58 -0.55
C PHE A 17 -9.24 14.17 0.64
N ASP A 18 -8.40 15.07 1.13
CA ASP A 18 -7.50 14.81 2.26
C ASP A 18 -8.26 14.64 3.58
N GLU A 19 -9.32 15.41 3.81
CA GLU A 19 -10.18 15.27 5.00
C GLU A 19 -10.93 13.93 4.98
N ILE A 20 -11.47 13.54 3.82
CA ILE A 20 -12.12 12.24 3.65
C ILE A 20 -11.13 11.13 3.97
N ARG A 21 -9.93 11.18 3.38
CA ARG A 21 -8.87 10.19 3.54
C ARG A 21 -8.39 10.02 4.99
N LYS A 22 -8.36 11.12 5.74
CA LYS A 22 -7.91 11.16 7.14
C LYS A 22 -9.02 10.84 8.14
N SER A 23 -10.26 10.66 7.67
CA SER A 23 -11.39 10.32 8.53
C SER A 23 -11.16 8.99 9.26
N ASP A 24 -11.37 9.00 10.58
CA ASP A 24 -11.37 7.79 11.39
C ASP A 24 -12.59 6.89 11.11
N ASP A 25 -13.64 7.43 10.48
CA ASP A 25 -14.85 6.70 10.10
C ASP A 25 -15.03 6.66 8.57
N LEU A 26 -13.95 6.30 7.88
CA LEU A 26 -13.92 6.25 6.43
C LEU A 26 -14.97 5.30 5.83
N ASP A 27 -15.28 4.18 6.50
CA ASP A 27 -16.23 3.20 6.01
C ASP A 27 -17.64 3.79 5.93
N ASN A 28 -18.11 4.47 6.97
CA ASN A 28 -19.41 5.14 6.93
C ASN A 28 -19.35 6.34 5.98
N LEU A 29 -18.28 7.15 6.06
CA LEU A 29 -18.15 8.36 5.26
C LEU A 29 -18.23 8.09 3.75
N ARG A 30 -17.64 6.99 3.26
CA ARG A 30 -17.69 6.59 1.84
C ARG A 30 -19.10 6.45 1.28
N TYR A 31 -20.07 6.17 2.14
CA TYR A 31 -21.46 6.00 1.73
C TYR A 31 -22.30 7.28 1.87
N LYS A 32 -21.74 8.33 2.46
CA LYS A 32 -22.42 9.60 2.79
C LYS A 32 -21.86 10.80 2.03
N LEU A 33 -21.14 10.55 0.94
CA LEU A 33 -20.61 11.61 0.08
C LEU A 33 -21.63 11.95 -1.00
N LEU A 34 -21.90 13.24 -1.18
CA LEU A 34 -22.74 13.82 -2.21
C LEU A 34 -21.93 14.72 -3.14
N CYS A 35 -22.46 14.92 -4.35
CA CYS A 35 -21.95 15.90 -5.28
C CYS A 35 -21.87 17.30 -4.61
N PRO A 36 -20.74 18.01 -4.74
CA PRO A 36 -20.59 19.35 -4.18
C PRO A 36 -21.45 20.40 -4.92
N THR A 37 -21.89 20.12 -6.15
CA THR A 37 -22.71 21.04 -6.93
C THR A 37 -24.04 21.34 -6.21
N PRO A 38 -24.44 22.63 -6.12
CA PRO A 38 -25.74 23.00 -5.56
C PRO A 38 -26.88 22.24 -6.24
N ASN A 39 -27.85 21.78 -5.46
CA ASN A 39 -29.02 21.01 -5.92
C ASN A 39 -28.73 19.66 -6.59
N CYS A 40 -27.47 19.22 -6.69
CA CYS A 40 -27.15 17.87 -7.13
C CYS A 40 -27.21 16.90 -5.94
N LYS A 41 -27.98 15.81 -6.12
CA LYS A 41 -28.16 14.74 -5.13
C LYS A 41 -27.40 13.46 -5.49
N ALA A 42 -26.52 13.52 -6.49
CA ALA A 42 -25.75 12.34 -6.89
C ALA A 42 -24.85 11.88 -5.75
N HIS A 43 -24.98 10.61 -5.35
CA HIS A 43 -24.07 10.02 -4.37
C HIS A 43 -22.72 9.76 -5.01
N LEU A 44 -21.70 10.14 -4.27
CA LEU A 44 -20.31 9.84 -4.55
C LEU A 44 -19.86 8.68 -3.66
N SER A 45 -18.75 8.08 -4.07
CA SER A 45 -18.03 7.09 -3.30
C SER A 45 -16.55 7.37 -3.41
N TYR A 46 -15.90 7.44 -2.25
CA TYR A 46 -14.46 7.44 -2.19
C TYR A 46 -13.95 6.01 -2.39
N VAL A 47 -13.02 5.86 -3.34
CA VAL A 47 -12.39 4.58 -3.69
C VAL A 47 -10.96 4.62 -3.20
N ALA A 48 -10.65 3.90 -2.11
CA ALA A 48 -9.26 3.64 -1.74
C ALA A 48 -8.64 2.61 -2.70
N SER A 49 -8.11 3.12 -3.81
CA SER A 49 -7.29 2.38 -4.76
C SER A 49 -5.81 2.81 -4.65
N ILE A 50 -4.94 2.26 -5.49
CA ILE A 50 -3.53 2.67 -5.61
C ILE A 50 -3.40 4.19 -5.83
N HIS A 51 -4.33 4.75 -6.60
CA HIS A 51 -4.56 6.19 -6.73
C HIS A 51 -5.96 6.43 -6.20
N PRO A 52 -6.14 6.85 -4.94
CA PRO A 52 -7.50 7.01 -4.43
C PRO A 52 -8.19 8.15 -5.19
N TYR A 53 -9.49 8.00 -5.39
CA TYR A 53 -10.30 8.99 -6.11
C TYR A 53 -11.74 8.94 -5.63
N ILE A 54 -12.44 10.03 -5.82
CA ILE A 54 -13.88 10.10 -5.61
C ILE A 54 -14.56 9.89 -6.97
N LYS A 55 -15.55 9.00 -7.01
CA LYS A 55 -16.36 8.75 -8.20
C LYS A 55 -17.84 8.81 -7.87
N THR A 56 -18.65 9.18 -8.85
CA THR A 56 -20.09 8.95 -8.80
C THR A 56 -20.39 7.47 -8.67
N ARG A 57 -21.42 7.10 -7.89
CA ARG A 57 -21.97 5.75 -7.92
C ARG A 57 -22.61 5.46 -9.26
N ASN A 58 -22.64 4.18 -9.62
CA ASN A 58 -23.19 3.75 -10.91
C ASN A 58 -24.69 4.08 -11.03
N GLU A 59 -25.42 4.02 -9.92
CA GLU A 59 -26.88 4.25 -9.82
C GLU A 59 -27.25 5.70 -9.50
N SER A 60 -26.26 6.56 -9.25
CA SER A 60 -26.52 7.96 -8.91
C SER A 60 -26.38 8.85 -10.13
N GLU A 61 -27.50 9.44 -10.52
CA GLU A 61 -27.53 10.40 -11.62
C GLU A 61 -27.22 11.80 -11.12
N HIS A 62 -26.39 12.49 -11.88
CA HIS A 62 -26.15 13.91 -11.70
C HIS A 62 -27.32 14.70 -12.29
N SER A 63 -27.68 15.82 -11.65
CA SER A 63 -28.66 16.75 -12.22
C SER A 63 -28.20 17.25 -13.59
N ASP A 64 -29.14 17.64 -14.45
CA ASP A 64 -28.83 18.07 -15.83
C ASP A 64 -27.85 19.25 -15.91
N PHE A 65 -27.85 20.10 -14.88
CA PHE A 65 -26.97 21.27 -14.77
C PHE A 65 -25.66 20.99 -14.00
N CYS A 66 -25.38 19.73 -13.67
CA CYS A 66 -24.17 19.39 -12.93
C CYS A 66 -22.97 19.24 -13.87
N GLU A 67 -21.90 19.97 -13.56
CA GLU A 67 -20.62 19.94 -14.28
C GLU A 67 -19.96 18.54 -14.33
N TYR A 68 -20.36 17.61 -13.46
CA TYR A 68 -19.82 16.26 -13.39
C TYR A 68 -20.67 15.19 -14.10
N LYS A 69 -21.78 15.58 -14.74
CA LYS A 69 -22.57 14.68 -15.58
C LYS A 69 -21.68 14.21 -16.74
N LYS A 70 -21.52 12.89 -16.88
CA LYS A 70 -20.74 12.29 -17.97
C LYS A 70 -21.66 11.93 -19.11
N ASP A 71 -21.30 12.34 -20.32
CA ASP A 71 -21.95 11.87 -21.55
C ASP A 71 -21.86 10.34 -21.65
N GLU A 72 -22.97 9.71 -22.01
CA GLU A 72 -23.15 8.25 -21.97
C GLU A 72 -22.12 7.50 -22.83
N GLY A 73 -21.63 8.11 -23.91
CA GLY A 73 -20.65 7.53 -24.83
C GLY A 73 -19.24 7.28 -24.26
N ALA A 74 -18.84 7.92 -23.16
CA ALA A 74 -17.50 7.76 -22.58
C ALA A 74 -17.32 6.47 -21.75
N LYS A 75 -18.42 5.77 -21.42
CA LYS A 75 -18.39 4.56 -20.56
C LYS A 75 -17.87 3.31 -21.29
N GLU A 76 -17.92 3.27 -22.62
CA GLU A 76 -17.56 2.09 -23.43
C GLU A 76 -16.04 1.94 -23.70
N ILE A 77 -15.30 3.05 -23.80
CA ILE A 77 -13.91 3.05 -24.29
C ILE A 77 -12.89 2.46 -23.28
N ILE A 78 -13.23 2.38 -21.99
CA ILE A 78 -12.28 2.03 -20.91
C ILE A 78 -12.14 0.50 -20.67
N ARG A 79 -12.91 -0.35 -21.37
CA ARG A 79 -13.01 -1.79 -21.07
C ARG A 79 -11.91 -2.71 -21.64
N LYS A 80 -10.82 -2.20 -22.22
CA LYS A 80 -9.67 -3.05 -22.63
C LYS A 80 -8.67 -3.22 -21.47
N LYS A 81 -9.01 -4.07 -20.49
CA LYS A 81 -8.09 -4.47 -19.41
C LYS A 81 -7.36 -5.78 -19.77
N ALA A 82 -6.13 -5.91 -19.25
CA ALA A 82 -5.36 -7.15 -19.25
C ALA A 82 -6.25 -8.33 -18.81
N LYS A 83 -6.35 -9.36 -19.65
CA LYS A 83 -7.26 -10.50 -19.44
C LYS A 83 -6.66 -11.57 -18.54
N GLU A 84 -5.34 -11.70 -18.54
CA GLU A 84 -4.62 -12.76 -17.84
C GLU A 84 -3.90 -12.21 -16.61
N LYS A 85 -3.94 -12.95 -15.50
CA LYS A 85 -3.27 -12.63 -14.23
C LYS A 85 -2.32 -13.77 -13.88
N ILE A 86 -1.04 -13.45 -13.69
CA ILE A 86 -0.01 -14.43 -13.30
C ILE A 86 0.53 -14.06 -11.92
N LEU A 87 0.60 -15.03 -11.01
CA LEU A 87 1.23 -14.86 -9.72
C LEU A 87 2.76 -14.86 -9.87
N VAL A 88 3.42 -13.87 -9.27
CA VAL A 88 4.88 -13.74 -9.29
C VAL A 88 5.44 -13.45 -7.91
N ASN A 89 6.68 -13.89 -7.71
CA ASN A 89 7.45 -13.55 -6.53
C ASN A 89 8.29 -12.28 -6.80
N LEU A 90 8.43 -11.42 -5.78
CA LEU A 90 9.30 -10.25 -5.87
C LEU A 90 10.73 -10.62 -5.45
N GLY A 91 11.71 -10.25 -6.26
CA GLY A 91 13.12 -10.39 -5.89
C GLY A 91 13.54 -9.40 -4.80
N GLU A 92 14.58 -9.74 -4.04
CA GLU A 92 15.08 -8.94 -2.90
C GLU A 92 15.37 -7.48 -3.25
N ALA A 93 16.05 -7.24 -4.37
CA ALA A 93 16.36 -5.88 -4.81
C ALA A 93 15.09 -5.04 -5.12
N ASP A 94 14.03 -5.67 -5.63
CA ASP A 94 12.75 -4.98 -5.90
C ASP A 94 12.01 -4.68 -4.58
N VAL A 95 11.97 -5.64 -3.64
CA VAL A 95 11.41 -5.41 -2.30
C VAL A 95 12.17 -4.30 -1.58
N TYR A 96 13.51 -4.33 -1.59
CA TYR A 96 14.36 -3.31 -1.00
C TYR A 96 14.06 -1.92 -1.58
N ALA A 97 14.08 -1.79 -2.90
CA ALA A 97 13.86 -0.52 -3.58
C ALA A 97 12.50 0.08 -3.24
N ARG A 98 11.45 -0.76 -3.18
CA ARG A 98 10.10 -0.30 -2.87
C ARG A 98 9.89 0.01 -1.38
N LEU A 99 10.57 -0.69 -0.47
CA LEU A 99 10.60 -0.29 0.95
C LEU A 99 11.32 1.04 1.14
N ASP A 100 12.38 1.28 0.35
CA ASP A 100 13.09 2.55 0.33
C ASP A 100 12.23 3.70 -0.22
N ASP A 101 11.43 3.44 -1.26
CA ASP A 101 10.47 4.41 -1.80
C ASP A 101 9.43 4.83 -0.74
N LEU A 102 9.03 3.93 0.18
CA LEU A 102 8.15 4.28 1.30
C LEU A 102 8.85 5.18 2.33
N GLY A 103 10.18 5.15 2.41
CA GLY A 103 10.95 6.05 3.27
C GLY A 103 10.73 7.52 2.93
N ASP A 104 10.53 7.84 1.65
CA ASP A 104 10.23 9.21 1.20
C ASP A 104 8.80 9.63 1.60
N ASP A 105 7.87 8.68 1.71
CA ASP A 105 6.51 8.94 2.22
C ASP A 105 6.51 9.12 3.75
N LEU A 106 7.36 8.39 4.47
CA LEU A 106 7.50 8.50 5.94
C LEU A 106 8.11 9.84 6.36
N TYR A 107 8.87 10.49 5.48
CA TYR A 107 9.57 11.75 5.72
C TYR A 107 9.54 12.66 4.48
N PRO A 108 8.46 13.42 4.25
CA PRO A 108 8.29 14.23 3.04
C PRO A 108 9.33 15.35 2.88
N ASN A 109 9.94 15.82 3.98
CA ASN A 109 10.98 16.86 3.97
C ASN A 109 12.39 16.33 3.62
N ARG A 110 12.51 15.03 3.33
CA ARG A 110 13.78 14.41 2.99
C ARG A 110 14.23 14.84 1.59
N VAL A 111 15.51 15.20 1.45
CA VAL A 111 16.12 15.41 0.13
C VAL A 111 16.03 14.12 -0.67
N LYS A 112 15.13 14.10 -1.65
CA LYS A 112 14.92 12.94 -2.52
C LYS A 112 16.20 12.69 -3.30
N LYS A 113 16.72 11.46 -3.27
CA LYS A 113 17.81 11.09 -4.18
C LYS A 113 17.30 11.30 -5.60
N PRO A 114 18.07 11.94 -6.49
CA PRO A 114 17.66 12.10 -7.87
C PRO A 114 17.45 10.70 -8.46
N ARG A 115 16.20 10.35 -8.74
CA ARG A 115 15.90 9.12 -9.48
C ARG A 115 16.64 9.25 -10.81
N LYS A 116 17.54 8.32 -11.12
CA LYS A 116 18.10 8.20 -12.48
C LYS A 116 16.89 8.19 -13.41
N LYS A 117 16.74 9.23 -14.23
CA LYS A 117 15.69 9.30 -15.25
C LYS A 117 15.87 8.04 -16.09
N ARG A 118 15.03 7.02 -15.87
CA ARG A 118 14.89 5.93 -16.83
C ARG A 118 14.54 6.63 -18.13
N GLY A 119 15.42 6.51 -19.13
CA GLY A 119 15.27 7.20 -20.41
C GLY A 119 13.82 7.06 -20.88
N LYS A 120 13.24 8.17 -21.35
CA LYS A 120 11.96 8.15 -22.05
C LYS A 120 12.07 7.05 -23.10
N LYS A 121 11.43 5.89 -22.88
CA LYS A 121 11.15 4.99 -23.98
C LYS A 121 10.29 5.81 -24.92
N SER A 122 10.82 6.07 -26.11
CA SER A 122 10.11 6.75 -27.18
C SER A 122 8.74 6.09 -27.34
N ASN A 123 7.72 6.92 -27.56
CA ASN A 123 6.41 6.46 -27.95
C ASN A 123 6.55 5.72 -29.28
N LYS A 124 6.82 4.41 -29.24
CA LYS A 124 6.42 3.53 -30.33
C LYS A 124 4.90 3.40 -30.22
N THR A 125 4.23 4.27 -30.96
CA THR A 125 2.90 4.05 -31.50
C THR A 125 2.92 2.78 -32.33
N ASP A 126 2.85 1.63 -31.66
CA ASP A 126 2.38 0.39 -32.25
C ASP A 126 1.25 -0.13 -31.35
N SER A 127 0.06 0.29 -31.76
CA SER A 127 -1.23 -0.26 -31.41
C SER A 127 -1.35 -1.67 -31.99
N GLU A 128 -0.54 -2.60 -31.49
CA GLU A 128 -0.93 -4.01 -31.50
C GLU A 128 -1.64 -4.28 -30.17
N SER A 129 -2.91 -4.62 -30.29
CA SER A 129 -3.79 -5.15 -29.26
C SER A 129 -3.31 -6.52 -28.78
N GLY A 130 -2.09 -6.59 -28.24
CA GLY A 130 -1.62 -7.76 -27.54
C GLY A 130 -2.38 -7.89 -26.22
N ASP A 131 -2.87 -9.10 -25.93
CA ASP A 131 -3.42 -9.43 -24.63
C ASP A 131 -2.35 -9.15 -23.56
N GLY A 132 -2.58 -8.12 -22.75
CA GLY A 132 -1.69 -7.78 -21.64
C GLY A 132 -1.85 -8.78 -20.50
N VAL A 133 -0.75 -9.13 -19.85
CA VAL A 133 -0.73 -9.95 -18.63
C VAL A 133 -0.45 -9.07 -17.43
N GLN A 134 -1.30 -9.15 -16.43
CA GLN A 134 -1.07 -8.49 -15.14
C GLN A 134 -0.32 -9.44 -14.21
N LEU A 135 0.88 -9.04 -13.79
CA LEU A 135 1.59 -9.75 -12.75
C LEU A 135 1.00 -9.38 -11.38
N ILE A 136 0.76 -10.37 -10.54
CA ILE A 136 0.21 -10.21 -9.20
C ILE A 136 1.21 -10.76 -8.19
N PRO A 137 1.61 -9.97 -7.19
CA PRO A 137 2.46 -10.46 -6.10
C PRO A 137 1.71 -11.53 -5.30
N GLY A 138 2.32 -12.69 -5.04
CA GLY A 138 1.70 -13.77 -4.25
C GLY A 138 2.64 -14.91 -3.91
N GLU A 139 2.17 -15.84 -3.08
CA GLU A 139 2.92 -17.05 -2.71
C GLU A 139 3.03 -18.02 -3.89
N ASN A 140 4.15 -18.75 -3.97
CA ASN A 140 4.38 -19.79 -4.99
C ASN A 140 4.26 -19.24 -6.43
N GLY A 141 4.48 -17.94 -6.60
CA GLY A 141 4.53 -17.31 -7.90
C GLY A 141 5.80 -17.71 -8.66
N ILE A 142 5.78 -17.48 -9.96
CA ILE A 142 6.96 -17.65 -10.81
C ILE A 142 7.93 -16.48 -10.52
N ASP A 143 9.24 -16.71 -10.56
CA ASP A 143 10.19 -15.59 -10.47
C ASP A 143 9.94 -14.66 -11.67
N ILE A 144 9.86 -13.35 -11.44
CA ILE A 144 9.67 -12.37 -12.51
C ILE A 144 10.76 -12.48 -13.59
N ASN A 145 11.95 -12.97 -13.25
CA ASN A 145 13.06 -13.19 -14.18
C ASN A 145 12.91 -14.46 -15.03
N GLU A 146 12.03 -15.39 -14.64
CA GLU A 146 11.75 -16.65 -15.36
C GLU A 146 10.63 -16.49 -16.42
N LEU A 147 9.98 -15.31 -16.49
CA LEU A 147 8.95 -15.03 -17.49
C LEU A 147 9.57 -14.89 -18.90
N SER A 148 9.24 -15.81 -19.82
CA SER A 148 9.68 -15.75 -21.22
C SER A 148 9.03 -14.59 -21.99
N SER A 149 9.80 -13.97 -22.88
CA SER A 149 9.41 -12.79 -23.66
C SER A 149 8.60 -13.13 -24.92
N ASP A 150 7.61 -14.03 -24.80
CA ASP A 150 6.75 -14.43 -25.92
C ASP A 150 5.73 -13.35 -26.27
N LYS A 151 6.19 -12.20 -26.81
CA LYS A 151 5.39 -11.06 -27.32
C LYS A 151 4.31 -10.47 -26.37
N LYS A 152 4.08 -11.04 -25.19
CA LYS A 152 3.11 -10.59 -24.18
C LYS A 152 3.66 -9.37 -23.47
N ARG A 153 2.84 -8.32 -23.40
CA ARG A 153 3.18 -7.13 -22.61
C ARG A 153 2.85 -7.43 -21.14
N PHE A 154 3.90 -7.61 -20.34
CA PHE A 154 3.75 -7.76 -18.89
C PHE A 154 3.62 -6.40 -18.20
N VAL A 155 2.56 -6.25 -17.41
CA VAL A 155 2.43 -5.14 -16.47
C VAL A 155 2.95 -5.63 -15.12
N GLY A 156 4.07 -5.06 -14.67
CA GLY A 156 4.78 -5.46 -13.45
C GLY A 156 3.89 -5.48 -12.20
N PRO A 157 4.23 -6.31 -11.20
CA PRO A 157 3.40 -6.51 -10.02
C PRO A 157 3.25 -5.22 -9.22
N ARG A 158 2.01 -4.72 -9.15
CA ARG A 158 1.67 -3.52 -8.40
C ARG A 158 1.15 -3.91 -7.03
N VAL A 159 1.94 -3.61 -5.99
CA VAL A 159 1.45 -3.66 -4.62
C VAL A 159 0.89 -2.27 -4.25
N PRO A 160 -0.41 -2.14 -3.95
CA PRO A 160 -0.99 -0.89 -3.49
C PRO A 160 -0.35 -0.42 -2.18
N LYS A 161 -0.15 0.89 -2.06
CA LYS A 161 0.13 1.55 -0.78
C LYS A 161 -1.20 1.94 -0.15
N LYS A 162 -1.38 1.64 1.14
CA LYS A 162 -2.51 2.12 1.96
C LYS A 162 -2.02 2.48 3.36
N THR A 163 -2.48 3.61 3.88
CA THR A 163 -2.36 3.94 5.31
C THR A 163 -3.37 3.10 6.10
N LEU A 164 -3.19 3.02 7.42
CA LEU A 164 -4.12 2.27 8.24
C LEU A 164 -5.55 2.78 8.03
N THR A 165 -5.79 4.09 8.01
CA THR A 165 -7.13 4.69 7.84
C THR A 165 -7.86 4.26 6.56
N GLU A 166 -7.14 3.83 5.52
CA GLU A 166 -7.71 3.57 4.18
C GLU A 166 -8.25 2.14 3.95
N PHE A 167 -7.94 1.20 4.85
CA PHE A 167 -8.36 -0.20 4.72
C PHE A 167 -9.85 -0.36 4.89
N THR A 168 -10.42 -1.32 4.15
CA THR A 168 -11.81 -1.77 4.31
C THR A 168 -11.92 -3.28 4.36
N ALA A 169 -13.10 -3.81 4.71
CA ALA A 169 -13.34 -5.26 4.76
C ALA A 169 -13.01 -6.00 3.45
N GLN A 170 -13.14 -5.35 2.29
CA GLN A 170 -12.83 -5.92 0.97
C GLN A 170 -11.32 -6.10 0.71
N ASP A 171 -10.47 -5.52 1.56
CA ASP A 171 -9.02 -5.63 1.46
C ASP A 171 -8.47 -6.89 2.12
N LYS A 172 -9.28 -7.64 2.88
CA LYS A 172 -8.88 -8.88 3.55
C LYS A 172 -8.28 -9.87 2.54
N GLY A 173 -7.14 -10.46 2.90
CA GLY A 173 -6.39 -11.42 2.08
C GLY A 173 -5.52 -10.80 0.99
N ARG A 174 -5.48 -9.47 0.85
CA ARG A 174 -4.63 -8.79 -0.16
C ARG A 174 -3.34 -8.25 0.47
N ILE A 175 -2.31 -8.14 -0.37
CA ILE A 175 -0.99 -7.63 0.00
C ILE A 175 -0.93 -6.11 -0.20
N PHE A 176 -0.40 -5.40 0.80
CA PHE A 176 -0.25 -3.94 0.78
C PHE A 176 1.12 -3.49 1.26
N LYS A 177 1.50 -2.30 0.79
CA LYS A 177 2.55 -1.47 1.35
C LYS A 177 1.95 -0.60 2.46
N ILE A 178 2.52 -0.68 3.66
CA ILE A 178 1.99 -0.07 4.87
C ILE A 178 3.05 0.85 5.48
N PRO A 179 2.93 2.17 5.32
CA PRO A 179 3.70 3.14 6.08
C PRO A 179 3.02 3.39 7.45
N ALA A 180 3.75 3.23 8.54
CA ALA A 180 3.20 3.42 9.89
C ALA A 180 4.24 3.93 10.90
N LYS A 181 3.77 4.40 12.05
CA LYS A 181 4.59 4.66 13.25
C LYS A 181 4.56 3.41 14.13
N LEU A 182 5.72 2.97 14.61
CA LEU A 182 5.84 1.87 15.55
C LEU A 182 5.54 2.38 16.97
N LEU A 183 4.66 1.69 17.69
CA LEU A 183 4.26 2.03 19.06
C LEU A 183 4.95 1.16 20.10
N SER A 184 4.98 -0.15 19.86
CA SER A 184 5.59 -1.13 20.73
C SER A 184 5.91 -2.41 19.97
N ILE A 185 6.80 -3.20 20.55
CA ILE A 185 7.07 -4.58 20.12
C ILE A 185 6.75 -5.51 21.29
N GLU A 186 6.03 -6.58 21.01
CA GLU A 186 5.68 -7.62 21.96
C GLU A 186 6.18 -8.96 21.42
N LYS A 187 6.95 -9.68 22.24
CA LYS A 187 7.38 -11.05 21.97
C LYS A 187 6.41 -12.00 22.65
N ASN A 188 5.82 -12.91 21.88
CA ASN A 188 4.87 -13.89 22.39
C ASN A 188 5.57 -15.24 22.65
N SER A 189 4.96 -16.10 23.47
CA SER A 189 5.47 -17.44 23.83
C SER A 189 5.84 -18.28 22.61
N ASP A 190 5.11 -18.10 21.51
CA ASP A 190 5.20 -18.91 20.30
C ASP A 190 6.28 -18.42 19.31
N ARG A 191 7.31 -17.70 19.80
CA ARG A 191 8.38 -17.10 18.98
C ARG A 191 7.86 -16.16 17.88
N ARG A 192 6.67 -15.58 18.09
CA ARG A 192 6.10 -14.56 17.22
C ARG A 192 6.36 -13.19 17.80
N TYR A 193 6.66 -12.24 16.92
CA TYR A 193 6.76 -10.83 17.29
C TYR A 193 5.56 -10.08 16.75
N TYR A 194 4.92 -9.31 17.64
CA TYR A 194 3.80 -8.44 17.33
C TYR A 194 4.28 -7.00 17.42
N LEU A 195 4.27 -6.30 16.29
CA LEU A 195 4.67 -4.91 16.21
C LEU A 195 3.40 -4.08 16.19
N LYS A 196 3.09 -3.43 17.31
CA LYS A 196 1.93 -2.53 17.39
C LYS A 196 2.26 -1.27 16.62
N ILE A 197 1.41 -0.92 15.67
CA ILE A 197 1.61 0.22 14.78
C ILE A 197 0.45 1.20 14.86
N LYS A 198 0.74 2.47 14.57
CA LYS A 198 -0.25 3.54 14.41
C LYS A 198 -0.10 4.16 13.04
N SER A 199 -1.21 4.64 12.50
CA SER A 199 -1.18 5.48 11.30
C SER A 199 -0.27 6.69 11.54
N ILE A 200 0.47 7.09 10.50
CA ILE A 200 1.25 8.35 10.52
C ILE A 200 0.29 9.53 10.50
N GLU A 201 -0.82 9.37 9.76
CA GLU A 201 -1.91 10.33 9.66
C GLU A 201 -3.16 9.72 10.31
N GLY A 202 -3.67 10.34 11.37
CA GLY A 202 -4.85 9.86 12.11
C GLY A 202 -4.53 8.95 13.31
N ASN A 203 -5.58 8.38 13.91
CA ASN A 203 -5.46 7.69 15.20
C ASN A 203 -5.56 6.17 15.15
N LYS A 204 -5.85 5.60 13.97
CA LYS A 204 -6.01 4.17 13.79
C LYS A 204 -4.74 3.39 14.12
N LYS A 205 -4.93 2.25 14.78
CA LYS A 205 -3.89 1.31 15.18
C LYS A 205 -4.04 -0.01 14.42
N GLY A 206 -3.00 -0.82 14.45
CA GLY A 206 -3.00 -2.17 13.93
C GLY A 206 -1.80 -2.95 14.46
N THR A 207 -1.64 -4.17 13.96
CA THR A 207 -0.51 -5.03 14.36
C THR A 207 0.16 -5.61 13.12
N LEU A 208 1.49 -5.54 13.04
CA LEU A 208 2.27 -6.35 12.10
C LEU A 208 2.73 -7.62 12.83
N ILE A 209 2.45 -8.78 12.25
CA ILE A 209 2.73 -10.09 12.86
C ILE A 209 3.88 -10.74 12.10
N LEU A 210 4.98 -10.98 12.81
CA LEU A 210 6.11 -11.78 12.32
C LEU A 210 5.93 -13.20 12.83
N LYS A 211 5.54 -14.12 11.93
CA LYS A 211 5.40 -15.54 12.25
C LYS A 211 6.77 -16.23 12.37
N GLU A 212 6.81 -17.39 13.01
CA GLU A 212 8.03 -18.20 13.13
C GLU A 212 8.70 -18.47 11.77
N ALA A 213 7.90 -18.70 10.72
CA ALA A 213 8.42 -18.85 9.36
C ALA A 213 9.32 -17.68 8.96
N PHE A 214 9.00 -16.43 9.34
CA PHE A 214 9.86 -15.27 9.06
C PHE A 214 11.30 -15.43 9.60
N PHE A 215 11.46 -16.17 10.69
CA PHE A 215 12.74 -16.42 11.37
C PHE A 215 13.43 -17.71 10.92
N SER A 216 12.81 -18.50 10.04
CA SER A 216 13.31 -19.83 9.68
C SER A 216 14.59 -19.80 8.83
N ARG A 217 15.05 -18.61 8.38
CA ARG A 217 16.42 -18.41 7.92
C ARG A 217 17.20 -17.68 8.99
N ASN A 218 18.36 -18.24 9.34
CA ASN A 218 19.36 -17.72 10.28
C ASN A 218 19.84 -16.31 9.91
N ILE A 219 18.97 -15.30 10.00
CA ILE A 219 19.39 -13.91 10.09
C ILE A 219 20.08 -13.82 11.45
N GLN A 220 21.40 -13.95 11.43
CA GLN A 220 22.21 -13.88 12.64
C GLN A 220 21.79 -12.64 13.43
N ASN A 221 21.47 -12.84 14.71
CA ASN A 221 21.11 -11.79 15.66
C ASN A 221 19.77 -11.06 15.42
N ILE A 222 18.85 -11.58 14.59
CA ILE A 222 17.52 -10.95 14.42
C ILE A 222 16.77 -10.79 15.75
N ASN A 223 16.80 -11.83 16.59
CA ASN A 223 16.16 -11.79 17.92
C ASN A 223 16.82 -10.73 18.80
N VAL A 224 18.16 -10.65 18.80
CA VAL A 224 18.92 -9.64 19.55
C VAL A 224 18.54 -8.22 19.10
N PHE A 225 18.40 -8.01 17.79
CA PHE A 225 17.99 -6.72 17.26
C PHE A 225 16.55 -6.39 17.64
N LEU A 226 15.60 -7.32 17.48
CA LEU A 226 14.20 -7.09 17.85
C LEU A 226 14.05 -6.84 19.34
N ASP A 227 14.82 -7.53 20.18
CA ASP A 227 14.83 -7.34 21.63
C ASP A 227 15.45 -5.96 21.97
N PHE A 228 16.51 -5.52 21.27
CA PHE A 228 17.05 -4.15 21.40
C PHE A 228 16.02 -3.09 20.98
N LEU A 229 15.39 -3.26 19.81
CA LEU A 229 14.41 -2.33 19.28
C LEU A 229 13.18 -2.27 20.19
N MET A 230 12.76 -3.40 20.74
CA MET A 230 11.69 -3.50 21.73
C MET A 230 11.99 -2.62 22.94
N ASN A 231 13.20 -2.70 23.51
CA ASN A 231 13.60 -1.84 24.63
C ASN A 231 13.56 -0.36 24.25
N VAL A 232 14.17 0.02 23.12
CA VAL A 232 14.24 1.42 22.68
C VAL A 232 12.85 2.03 22.41
N VAL A 233 11.97 1.28 21.76
CA VAL A 233 10.62 1.73 21.38
C VAL A 233 9.70 1.77 22.60
N ASN A 234 9.71 0.72 23.42
CA ASN A 234 8.80 0.61 24.57
C ASN A 234 9.16 1.63 25.66
N GLU A 235 10.43 1.98 25.81
CA GLU A 235 10.89 3.08 26.69
C GLU A 235 10.65 4.48 26.07
N LYS A 236 10.09 4.56 24.86
CA LYS A 236 9.81 5.80 24.10
C LYS A 236 11.03 6.71 23.93
N LYS A 237 12.23 6.14 23.92
CA LYS A 237 13.48 6.90 23.78
C LYS A 237 13.66 7.45 22.37
N ILE A 238 13.14 6.76 21.36
CA ILE A 238 13.28 7.12 19.96
C ILE A 238 11.95 6.87 19.24
N GLU A 239 11.55 7.81 18.39
CA GLU A 239 10.46 7.60 17.46
C GLU A 239 10.92 6.70 16.30
N VAL A 240 10.24 5.56 16.14
CA VAL A 240 10.50 4.62 15.06
C VAL A 240 9.31 4.62 14.11
N LYS A 241 9.60 4.80 12.82
CA LYS A 241 8.64 4.59 11.73
C LYS A 241 8.97 3.29 11.02
N VAL A 242 7.94 2.63 10.47
CA VAL A 242 8.07 1.35 9.78
C VAL A 242 7.43 1.43 8.41
N ALA A 243 8.15 0.93 7.40
CA ALA A 243 7.60 0.58 6.10
C ALA A 243 7.51 -0.93 6.03
N ALA A 244 6.32 -1.46 5.74
CA ALA A 244 6.10 -2.90 5.72
C ALA A 244 5.33 -3.34 4.48
N TYR A 245 5.54 -4.60 4.12
CA TYR A 245 4.66 -5.36 3.26
C TYR A 245 3.90 -6.39 4.07
N GLY A 246 2.57 -6.35 4.01
CA GLY A 246 1.77 -7.31 4.76
C GLY A 246 0.48 -7.66 4.05
N THR A 247 0.00 -8.87 4.32
CA THR A 247 -1.33 -9.32 3.97
C THR A 247 -2.28 -8.93 5.08
N LEU A 248 -3.36 -8.21 4.77
CA LEU A 248 -4.39 -7.91 5.76
C LEU A 248 -5.15 -9.21 6.11
N ILE A 249 -4.95 -9.74 7.32
CA ILE A 249 -5.59 -11.00 7.76
C ILE A 249 -6.83 -10.76 8.63
N ASN A 250 -6.86 -9.66 9.38
CA ASN A 250 -8.01 -9.25 10.17
C ASN A 250 -8.26 -7.75 9.95
N PHE A 251 -9.43 -7.42 9.41
CA PHE A 251 -9.82 -6.04 9.13
C PHE A 251 -10.15 -5.25 10.41
N GLU A 252 -10.89 -5.84 11.35
CA GLU A 252 -11.37 -5.16 12.56
C GLU A 252 -10.20 -4.66 13.41
N ASN A 253 -9.23 -5.55 13.65
CA ASN A 253 -8.02 -5.24 14.42
C ASN A 253 -6.90 -4.67 13.56
N ARG A 254 -7.06 -4.68 12.23
CA ARG A 254 -6.03 -4.28 11.25
C ARG A 254 -4.74 -5.04 11.50
N ASP A 255 -4.89 -6.35 11.58
CA ASP A 255 -3.75 -7.26 11.72
C ASP A 255 -3.24 -7.62 10.34
N PHE A 256 -1.93 -7.43 10.18
CA PHE A 256 -1.21 -7.72 8.97
C PHE A 256 -0.21 -8.81 9.26
N GLU A 257 -0.23 -9.84 8.42
CA GLU A 257 0.82 -10.84 8.41
C GLU A 257 1.93 -10.37 7.48
N ILE A 258 3.16 -10.26 8.00
CA ILE A 258 4.31 -9.98 7.15
C ILE A 258 4.67 -11.27 6.42
N PHE A 259 4.50 -11.22 5.10
CA PHE A 259 4.62 -12.39 4.26
C PHE A 259 6.08 -12.73 4.00
N LYS A 260 6.35 -14.02 3.81
CA LYS A 260 7.69 -14.59 3.71
C LYS A 260 8.52 -13.92 2.59
N ASP A 261 7.99 -13.73 1.39
CA ASP A 261 8.76 -13.10 0.30
C ASP A 261 8.82 -11.56 0.36
N TYR A 262 8.42 -10.98 1.49
CA TYR A 262 8.37 -9.54 1.67
C TYR A 262 9.01 -9.11 2.99
N GLY A 263 9.46 -7.86 3.02
CA GLY A 263 10.19 -7.33 4.15
C GLY A 263 9.49 -6.20 4.86
N LEU A 264 10.12 -5.81 5.96
CA LEU A 264 9.85 -4.56 6.66
C LEU A 264 11.16 -3.82 6.88
N ARG A 265 11.06 -2.50 7.00
CA ARG A 265 12.17 -1.60 7.24
C ARG A 265 11.81 -0.58 8.30
N PHE A 266 12.70 -0.41 9.26
CA PHE A 266 12.58 0.64 10.27
C PHE A 266 13.34 1.89 9.87
N PHE A 267 12.83 3.03 10.31
CA PHE A 267 13.40 4.35 10.11
C PHE A 267 13.36 5.09 11.43
N THR A 268 14.46 5.77 11.75
CA THR A 268 14.59 6.61 12.94
C THR A 268 15.00 8.01 12.51
N GLU A 269 14.69 9.00 13.34
CA GLU A 269 15.14 10.36 13.15
C GLU A 269 15.93 10.80 14.38
N ASN A 270 17.14 11.29 14.17
CA ASN A 270 18.01 11.79 15.23
C ASN A 270 18.53 13.18 14.83
N LYS A 271 18.15 14.22 15.59
CA LYS A 271 18.53 15.62 15.35
C LYS A 271 18.26 16.09 13.91
N GLY A 272 17.10 15.76 13.34
CA GLY A 272 16.73 16.11 11.96
C GLY A 272 17.44 15.31 10.87
N VAL A 273 18.37 14.42 11.25
CA VAL A 273 18.99 13.46 10.33
C VAL A 273 18.21 12.16 10.42
N ILE A 274 17.53 11.82 9.34
CA ILE A 274 16.85 10.52 9.20
C ILE A 274 17.94 9.47 9.10
N ARG A 275 18.13 8.73 10.19
CA ARG A 275 19.01 7.57 10.18
C ARG A 275 18.21 6.41 9.62
N LYS A 276 18.71 5.86 8.53
CA LYS A 276 18.31 4.52 8.12
C LYS A 276 19.02 3.57 9.07
N ASP A 277 18.52 3.41 10.29
CA ASP A 277 18.94 2.32 11.17
C ASP A 277 18.37 1.04 10.52
N SER A 278 19.13 0.55 9.54
CA SER A 278 18.65 -0.30 8.46
C SER A 278 18.59 -1.74 8.92
N LEU A 279 17.66 -2.07 9.81
CA LEU A 279 17.18 -3.43 9.83
C LEU A 279 16.12 -3.55 8.74
N VAL A 280 16.58 -3.95 7.56
CA VAL A 280 15.69 -4.48 6.53
C VAL A 280 15.60 -5.96 6.80
N LEU A 281 14.49 -6.39 7.37
CA LEU A 281 14.26 -7.80 7.56
C LEU A 281 13.67 -8.36 6.28
N PHE A 282 14.44 -9.16 5.57
CA PHE A 282 13.98 -9.96 4.45
C PHE A 282 13.82 -11.39 4.90
N TYR A 283 12.67 -12.00 4.62
CA TYR A 283 12.65 -13.44 4.42
C TYR A 283 12.93 -13.68 2.94
N ASN A 284 13.97 -14.49 2.67
CA ASN A 284 14.38 -14.83 1.32
C ASN A 284 14.03 -16.31 1.13
N TYR A 285 13.25 -16.68 0.13
CA TYR A 285 13.06 -18.08 -0.28
C TYR A 285 14.24 -18.56 -1.16
N TYR A 286 15.01 -17.65 -1.77
CA TYR A 286 15.94 -17.97 -2.87
C TYR A 286 17.44 -17.98 -2.53
N ALA A 287 17.88 -17.47 -1.37
CA ALA A 287 19.29 -17.59 -0.95
C ALA A 287 19.82 -19.05 -0.85
N ASN A 288 18.97 -20.07 -0.73
CA ASN A 288 19.41 -21.49 -0.74
C ASN A 288 19.47 -22.13 -2.13
N LYS A 289 19.08 -21.46 -3.23
CA LYS A 289 19.22 -22.04 -4.58
C LYS A 289 20.62 -21.86 -5.20
N LYS A 290 21.56 -21.22 -4.50
CA LYS A 290 22.96 -21.07 -4.94
C LYS A 290 23.96 -21.99 -4.23
N PHE A 291 23.50 -22.91 -3.39
CA PHE A 291 24.33 -23.95 -2.80
C PHE A 291 23.60 -25.29 -2.89
N ASN A 292 23.59 -25.85 -4.10
CA ASN A 292 23.54 -27.28 -4.40
C ASN A 292 24.10 -27.46 -5.81
#